data_AF-A0A7R9JBL9-F1
#
_entry.id   AF-A0A7R9JBL9-F1
#
_cell.length_a   1.000
_cell.length_b   1.000
_cell.length_c   1.000
_cell.angle_alpha   90.00
_cell.angle_beta   90.00
_cell.angle_gamma   90.00
#
_symmetry.space_group_name_H-M   'P 1'
#
loop_
_entity.id
_entity.type
_entity.pdbx_description
1 polymer ?
#
loop_
_entity_poly.entity_id
_entity_poly.type
_entity_poly.pdbx_seq_one_letter_code
_entity_poly.pdbx_strand_id
1 'polypeptide(L)'
;RIWLCWCVSVLCTAPSRYTVVDPEGSIRPRCCIDIVLRHNAVLPANCNVTDKFRVQMQNHATKKVIGKQDVSATLLPGKPTGSLSETEVFQHLPSRVDYPDSARIQTPNHIVVVAAVVCIVALLLPTQGDEDSRFPSYLYLTSHLKLIFAYVLVT
;
A
#
# COMPACT_ATOMS: atom_id res chain seq x y z
N ARG A 1 -12.99 -9.27 -18.38
CA ARG A 1 -12.47 -8.40 -17.30
C ARG A 1 -11.82 -9.29 -16.25
N ILE A 2 -10.51 -9.51 -16.38
CA ILE A 2 -9.73 -10.36 -15.47
C ILE A 2 -9.47 -9.50 -14.24
N TRP A 3 -10.22 -9.70 -13.17
CA TRP A 3 -9.86 -9.12 -11.88
C TRP A 3 -8.50 -9.71 -11.49
N LEU A 4 -7.47 -8.87 -11.43
CA LEU A 4 -6.12 -9.23 -10.98
C LEU A 4 -6.19 -9.59 -9.50
N CYS A 5 -6.68 -10.80 -9.20
CA CYS A 5 -6.61 -11.36 -7.86
C CYS A 5 -5.21 -11.95 -7.68
N TRP A 6 -4.58 -11.62 -6.58
CA TRP A 6 -3.24 -12.09 -6.24
C TRP A 6 -3.36 -13.08 -5.10
N CYS A 7 -2.79 -14.28 -5.24
CA CYS A 7 -2.71 -15.21 -4.13
C CYS A 7 -1.54 -14.83 -3.22
N VAL A 8 -1.76 -14.81 -1.92
CA VAL A 8 -0.67 -14.76 -0.93
C VAL A 8 -0.47 -16.15 -0.34
N SER A 9 0.78 -16.50 -0.03
CA SER A 9 1.10 -17.63 0.83
C SER A 9 2.20 -17.27 1.83
N VAL A 10 2.09 -17.76 3.06
CA VAL A 10 3.03 -17.50 4.14
C VAL A 10 3.70 -18.79 4.56
N LEU A 11 5.03 -18.78 4.54
CA LEU A 11 5.87 -19.89 4.98
C LEU A 11 6.56 -19.50 6.29
N CYS A 12 6.81 -20.48 7.16
CA CYS A 12 7.48 -20.28 8.44
C CYS A 12 8.63 -21.28 8.58
N THR A 13 9.78 -20.84 9.12
CA THR A 13 10.92 -21.73 9.40
C THR A 13 10.72 -22.62 10.63
N ALA A 14 9.79 -22.29 11.54
CA ALA A 14 9.51 -23.06 12.74
C ALA A 14 8.00 -23.25 12.96
N PRO A 15 7.32 -24.09 12.16
CA PRO A 15 5.88 -24.31 12.26
C PRO A 15 5.44 -24.94 13.59
N SER A 16 6.36 -25.58 14.34
CA SER A 16 6.07 -26.08 15.68
C SER A 16 5.90 -24.96 16.73
N ARG A 17 6.44 -23.76 16.46
CA ARG A 17 6.44 -22.64 17.41
C ARG A 17 5.39 -21.58 17.10
N TYR A 18 4.92 -21.53 15.85
CA TYR A 18 3.95 -20.53 15.41
C TYR A 18 2.75 -21.18 14.73
N THR A 19 1.56 -20.70 15.08
CA THR A 19 0.36 -20.90 14.27
C THR A 19 0.14 -19.67 13.41
N VAL A 20 0.09 -19.89 12.10
CA VAL A 20 -0.34 -18.89 11.13
C VAL A 20 -1.82 -19.10 10.88
N VAL A 21 -2.64 -18.09 11.17
CA VAL A 21 -4.08 -18.11 10.81
C VAL A 21 -4.18 -17.72 9.34
N ASP A 22 -4.88 -18.53 8.55
CA ASP A 22 -5.06 -18.35 7.10
C ASP A 22 -3.73 -18.09 6.35
N PRO A 23 -2.82 -19.08 6.31
CA PRO A 23 -1.51 -18.93 5.68
C PRO A 23 -1.58 -18.67 4.17
N GLU A 24 -2.73 -18.94 3.54
CA GLU A 24 -2.98 -18.66 2.13
C GLU A 24 -4.27 -17.86 1.96
N GLY A 25 -4.28 -16.94 1.00
CA GLY A 25 -5.42 -16.09 0.75
C GLY A 25 -5.38 -15.45 -0.62
N SER A 26 -6.46 -14.76 -1.00
CA SER A 26 -6.54 -14.00 -2.26
C SER A 26 -6.81 -12.53 -2.00
N ILE A 27 -5.99 -11.66 -2.56
CA ILE A 27 -6.05 -10.21 -2.42
C ILE A 27 -6.62 -9.62 -3.70
N ARG A 28 -7.78 -8.96 -3.56
CA ARG A 28 -8.41 -8.23 -4.66
C ARG A 28 -7.71 -6.88 -4.89
N PRO A 29 -7.81 -6.30 -6.09
CA PRO A 29 -7.30 -4.96 -6.35
C PRO A 29 -7.89 -3.95 -5.36
N ARG A 30 -7.03 -3.11 -4.77
CA ARG A 30 -7.39 -2.09 -3.76
C ARG A 30 -7.94 -2.66 -2.44
N CYS A 31 -7.66 -3.93 -2.13
CA CYS A 31 -7.98 -4.52 -0.84
C CYS A 31 -6.71 -4.89 -0.07
N CYS A 32 -6.86 -5.04 1.24
CA CYS A 32 -5.84 -5.53 2.16
C CYS A 32 -6.38 -6.76 2.88
N ILE A 33 -5.46 -7.59 3.36
CA ILE A 33 -5.76 -8.73 4.23
C ILE A 33 -4.79 -8.68 5.41
N ASP A 34 -5.28 -9.08 6.57
CA ASP A 34 -4.47 -9.14 7.78
C ASP A 34 -4.05 -10.59 8.02
N ILE A 35 -2.75 -10.78 8.28
CA ILE A 35 -2.17 -12.09 8.54
C ILE A 35 -1.80 -12.14 10.02
N VAL A 36 -2.43 -13.05 10.77
CA VAL A 36 -2.23 -13.16 12.21
C VAL A 36 -1.28 -14.31 12.51
N LEU A 37 -0.17 -13.98 13.17
CA LEU A 37 0.83 -14.93 13.66
C LEU A 37 0.68 -15.09 15.18
N ARG A 38 0.46 -16.31 15.65
CA ARG A 38 0.39 -16.65 17.08
C ARG A 38 1.59 -17.49 17.46
N HIS A 39 2.35 -17.07 18.47
CA HIS A 39 3.45 -17.87 19.01
C HIS A 39 2.93 -18.77 20.14
N ASN A 40 3.06 -20.08 19.97
CA ASN A 40 2.52 -21.08 20.91
C ASN A 40 3.60 -21.67 21.84
N ALA A 41 4.87 -21.61 21.46
CA ALA A 41 5.96 -22.26 22.20
C ALA A 41 6.72 -21.26 23.08
N VAL A 42 6.01 -20.56 23.97
CA VAL A 42 6.55 -19.52 24.87
C VAL A 42 7.38 -20.14 26.00
N LEU A 43 8.50 -20.77 25.64
CA LEU A 43 9.46 -21.36 26.58
C LEU A 43 10.72 -20.50 26.64
N PRO A 44 11.39 -20.40 27.80
CA PRO A 44 12.67 -19.69 27.92
C PRO A 44 13.74 -20.21 26.96
N ALA A 45 13.72 -21.51 26.64
CA ALA A 45 14.62 -22.13 25.68
C ALA A 45 14.45 -21.60 24.24
N ASN A 46 13.29 -21.02 23.92
CA ASN A 46 13.00 -20.44 22.62
C ASN A 46 13.25 -18.92 22.58
N CYS A 47 13.62 -18.30 23.70
CA CYS A 47 13.99 -16.89 23.74
C CYS A 47 15.34 -16.66 23.05
N ASN A 48 15.51 -15.48 22.46
CA ASN A 48 16.65 -15.06 21.63
C ASN A 48 16.86 -15.92 20.36
N VAL A 49 15.92 -16.80 20.04
CA VAL A 49 15.92 -17.53 18.77
C VAL A 49 15.19 -16.71 17.71
N THR A 50 15.85 -16.45 16.59
CA THR A 50 15.28 -15.72 15.46
C THR A 50 14.65 -16.68 14.45
N ASP A 51 13.36 -16.50 14.23
CA ASP A 51 12.55 -17.16 13.21
C ASP A 51 12.39 -16.30 11.97
N LYS A 52 12.11 -16.94 10.82
CA LYS A 52 11.83 -16.25 9.58
C LYS A 52 10.48 -16.71 9.02
N PHE A 53 9.72 -15.72 8.56
CA PHE A 53 8.48 -15.87 7.84
C PHE A 53 8.70 -15.35 6.43
N ARG A 54 8.17 -16.05 5.43
CA ARG A 54 8.29 -15.67 4.03
C ARG A 54 6.92 -15.53 3.43
N VAL A 55 6.56 -14.29 3.14
CA VAL A 55 5.34 -13.93 2.44
C VAL A 55 5.62 -13.98 0.95
N GLN A 56 4.93 -14.85 0.22
CA GLN A 56 5.02 -14.96 -1.23
C GLN A 56 3.73 -14.49 -1.87
N MET A 57 3.87 -13.74 -2.95
CA MET A 57 2.75 -13.27 -3.76
C MET A 57 2.78 -13.98 -5.11
N GLN A 58 1.66 -14.55 -5.51
CA GLN A 58 1.53 -15.37 -6.69
C GLN A 58 0.37 -14.90 -7.55
N ASN A 59 0.50 -15.06 -8.87
CA ASN A 59 -0.62 -14.83 -9.77
C ASN A 59 -1.70 -15.89 -9.53
N HIS A 60 -2.96 -15.50 -9.36
CA HIS A 60 -4.04 -16.45 -9.16
C HIS A 60 -4.24 -17.40 -10.36
N ALA A 61 -4.06 -16.92 -11.59
CA ALA A 61 -4.30 -17.71 -12.81
C ALA A 61 -3.12 -18.62 -13.18
N THR A 62 -1.88 -18.15 -13.03
CA THR A 62 -0.69 -18.91 -13.46
C THR A 62 0.07 -19.58 -12.31
N LYS A 63 -0.30 -19.31 -11.06
CA LYS A 63 0.42 -19.72 -9.84
C LYS A 63 1.92 -19.36 -9.85
N LYS A 64 2.32 -18.44 -10.73
CA LYS A 64 3.68 -17.94 -10.83
C LYS A 64 3.94 -17.01 -9.65
N VAL A 65 5.04 -17.22 -8.94
CA VAL A 65 5.46 -16.30 -7.88
C VAL A 65 5.94 -14.99 -8.52
N ILE A 66 5.35 -13.89 -8.08
CA ILE A 66 5.62 -12.54 -8.59
C ILE A 66 6.46 -11.73 -7.60
N GLY A 67 6.28 -11.97 -6.30
CA GLY A 67 7.03 -11.28 -5.25
C GLY A 67 7.26 -12.18 -4.04
N LYS A 68 8.33 -11.92 -3.30
CA LYS A 68 8.67 -12.61 -2.05
C LYS A 68 9.25 -11.61 -1.07
N GLN A 69 8.79 -11.65 0.17
CA GLN A 69 9.28 -10.83 1.28
C GLN A 69 9.55 -11.73 2.48
N ASP A 70 10.76 -11.65 3.04
CA ASP A 70 11.11 -12.35 4.27
C ASP A 70 11.00 -11.38 5.47
N VAL A 71 10.47 -11.87 6.60
CA VAL A 71 10.23 -11.13 7.85
C VAL A 71 10.83 -11.95 8.98
N SER A 72 11.72 -11.38 9.79
CA SER A 72 12.29 -12.05 10.96
C SER A 72 11.53 -11.71 12.23
N ALA A 73 11.28 -12.71 13.09
CA ALA A 73 10.75 -12.50 14.44
C ALA A 73 11.63 -13.19 15.47
N THR A 74 11.93 -12.51 16.58
CA THR A 74 12.74 -13.05 17.67
C THR A 74 11.94 -12.93 18.95
N LEU A 75 11.74 -14.05 19.66
CA LEU A 75 11.11 -14.02 20.97
C LEU A 75 12.11 -13.47 22.00
N LEU A 76 11.79 -12.38 22.66
CA LEU A 76 12.62 -11.84 23.74
C LEU A 76 12.15 -12.37 25.10
N PRO A 77 13.06 -12.56 26.08
CA PRO A 77 12.67 -12.88 27.45
C PRO A 77 11.80 -11.77 28.03
N GLY A 78 10.73 -12.14 28.75
CA GLY A 78 9.93 -11.17 29.50
C GLY A 78 10.77 -10.52 30.61
N LYS A 79 10.67 -9.19 30.77
CA LYS A 79 11.27 -8.50 31.91
C LYS A 79 10.51 -8.91 33.18
N PRO A 80 11.18 -9.37 34.26
CA PRO A 80 10.50 -9.68 35.50
C PRO A 80 9.81 -8.43 36.05
N THR A 81 8.52 -8.54 36.34
CA THR A 81 7.65 -7.48 36.85
C THR A 81 8.02 -7.15 38.29
N GLY A 82 9.11 -6.40 38.46
CA GLY A 82 9.53 -5.84 39.74
C GLY A 82 9.20 -4.36 39.80
N SER A 83 8.26 -4.00 40.68
CA SER A 83 7.80 -2.66 41.06
C SER A 83 6.98 -1.87 40.04
N LEU A 84 5.84 -1.39 40.53
CA LEU A 84 4.90 -0.47 39.93
C LEU A 84 5.63 0.81 39.50
N SER A 85 5.75 1.01 38.20
CA SER A 85 5.62 2.34 37.62
C SER A 85 4.81 2.17 36.35
N GLU A 86 3.52 2.50 36.47
CA GLU A 86 2.63 2.81 35.37
C GLU A 86 3.31 3.88 34.50
N THR A 87 4.03 3.39 33.51
CA THR A 87 4.23 4.13 32.28
C THR A 87 4.07 3.06 31.23
N GLU A 88 2.85 2.94 30.75
CA GLU A 88 2.54 2.38 29.45
C GLU A 88 3.29 3.21 28.40
N VAL A 89 4.61 3.09 28.38
CA VAL A 89 5.40 3.33 27.20
C VAL A 89 5.10 2.12 26.35
N PHE A 90 3.95 2.18 25.66
CA PHE A 90 3.87 1.67 24.30
C PHE A 90 5.05 2.36 23.61
N GLN A 91 6.23 1.71 23.67
CA GLN A 91 7.39 2.14 22.93
C GLN A 91 6.89 2.05 21.50
N HIS A 92 6.45 3.20 21.00
CA HIS A 92 6.52 3.59 19.62
C HIS A 92 7.79 2.91 19.13
N LEU A 93 7.63 1.75 18.48
CA LEU A 93 8.68 1.26 17.64
C LEU A 93 9.02 2.47 16.77
N PRO A 94 10.29 2.81 16.53
CA PRO A 94 10.58 3.53 15.33
C PRO A 94 10.02 2.64 14.21
N SER A 95 8.81 2.97 13.74
CA SER A 95 8.21 2.51 12.51
C SER A 95 9.02 3.08 11.36
N ARG A 96 10.30 2.73 11.34
CA ARG A 96 11.18 2.79 10.21
C ARG A 96 11.81 1.42 10.15
N VAL A 97 10.97 0.46 9.78
CA VAL A 97 11.45 -0.52 8.81
C VAL A 97 11.93 0.34 7.66
N ASP A 98 13.25 0.52 7.58
CA ASP A 98 13.93 1.04 6.39
C ASP A 98 13.74 -0.03 5.31
N TYR A 99 12.49 -0.18 4.86
CA TYR A 99 12.27 -0.50 3.47
C TYR A 99 13.12 0.53 2.74
N PRO A 100 14.01 0.15 1.80
CA PRO A 100 14.50 1.12 0.84
C PRO A 100 13.24 1.72 0.24
N ASP A 101 12.94 2.92 0.72
CA ASP A 101 11.76 3.68 0.38
C ASP A 101 12.03 4.11 -1.04
N SER A 102 11.72 3.18 -1.94
CA SER A 102 11.17 3.53 -3.23
C SER A 102 9.75 4.09 -3.01
N ALA A 103 9.52 4.93 -2.00
CA ALA A 103 9.35 6.34 -2.28
C ALA A 103 10.25 6.71 -3.47
N ARG A 104 9.70 6.42 -4.65
CA ARG A 104 9.31 7.50 -5.52
C ARG A 104 8.68 8.59 -4.63
N ILE A 105 9.53 9.37 -3.96
CA ILE A 105 9.54 10.80 -4.13
C ILE A 105 9.67 10.95 -5.64
N GLN A 106 8.54 10.72 -6.31
CA GLN A 106 8.32 11.12 -7.65
C GLN A 106 8.54 12.60 -7.49
N THR A 107 9.72 13.06 -7.93
CA THR A 107 10.00 14.45 -8.23
C THR A 107 8.67 15.05 -8.62
N PRO A 108 8.13 16.02 -7.86
CA PRO A 108 6.75 16.47 -8.01
C PRO A 108 6.58 16.70 -9.48
N ASN A 109 5.83 15.82 -10.15
CA ASN A 109 5.96 15.72 -11.60
C ASN A 109 5.31 17.00 -12.10
N HIS A 110 6.13 18.02 -12.35
CA HIS A 110 5.66 19.36 -12.64
C HIS A 110 4.72 19.30 -13.85
N ILE A 111 4.90 18.30 -14.72
CA ILE A 111 4.02 17.95 -15.82
C ILE A 111 2.59 17.63 -15.32
N VAL A 112 2.43 16.81 -14.28
CA VAL A 112 1.12 16.46 -13.69
C VAL A 112 0.50 17.66 -12.99
N VAL A 113 1.30 18.44 -12.26
CA VAL A 113 0.82 19.66 -11.59
C VAL A 113 0.36 20.70 -12.62
N VAL A 114 1.15 20.94 -13.65
CA VAL A 114 0.82 21.85 -14.76
C VAL A 114 -0.40 21.35 -15.51
N ALA A 115 -0.51 20.05 -15.81
CA ALA A 115 -1.68 19.47 -16.45
C ALA A 115 -2.95 19.68 -15.61
N ALA A 116 -2.90 19.43 -14.30
CA ALA A 116 -4.02 19.67 -13.40
C ALA A 116 -4.44 21.14 -13.35
N VAL A 117 -3.48 22.06 -13.28
CA VAL A 117 -3.75 23.51 -13.33
C VAL A 117 -4.38 23.91 -14.66
N VAL A 118 -3.88 23.40 -15.79
CA VAL A 118 -4.45 23.65 -17.12
C VAL A 118 -5.88 23.11 -17.22
N CYS A 119 -6.16 21.92 -16.68
CA CYS A 119 -7.51 21.36 -16.60
C CYS A 119 -8.45 22.24 -15.77
N ILE A 120 -7.99 22.73 -14.60
CA ILE A 120 -8.78 23.61 -13.74
C ILE A 120 -9.06 24.95 -14.44
N VAL A 121 -8.05 25.56 -15.07
CA VAL A 121 -8.23 26.81 -15.83
C VAL A 121 -9.20 26.62 -17.00
N ALA A 122 -9.13 25.51 -17.73
CA ALA A 122 -10.09 25.19 -18.80
C ALA A 122 -11.51 24.96 -18.27
N LEU A 123 -11.66 24.43 -17.05
CA LEU A 123 -12.96 24.25 -16.39
C LEU A 123 -13.55 25.57 -15.87
N LEU A 124 -12.69 26.48 -15.42
CA LEU A 124 -13.03 27.80 -14.87
C LEU A 124 -13.12 28.91 -15.93
N LEU A 125 -12.68 28.65 -17.17
CA LEU A 125 -12.89 29.59 -18.27
C LEU A 125 -14.41 29.80 -18.43
N PRO A 126 -14.88 31.06 -18.43
CA PRO A 126 -16.30 31.35 -18.51
C PRO A 126 -16.83 30.84 -19.85
N THR A 127 -17.54 29.72 -19.80
CA THR A 127 -18.41 29.28 -20.88
C THR A 127 -19.61 30.19 -20.88
N GLN A 128 -19.57 31.25 -21.67
CA GLN A 128 -20.77 32.02 -21.93
C GLN A 128 -20.75 32.56 -23.35
N GLY A 129 -21.75 32.14 -24.12
CA GLY A 129 -22.19 32.93 -25.24
C GLY A 129 -22.65 34.28 -24.71
N ASP A 130 -21.95 35.32 -25.11
CA ASP A 130 -22.54 36.61 -25.43
C ASP A 130 -21.57 37.29 -26.40
N GLU A 131 -22.01 37.32 -27.66
CA GLU A 131 -21.89 38.43 -28.60
C GLU A 131 -20.80 39.47 -28.27
N ASP A 132 -19.52 39.16 -28.44
CA ASP A 132 -18.61 40.17 -29.00
C ASP A 132 -17.31 39.59 -29.54
N SER A 133 -17.04 40.04 -30.76
CA SER A 133 -15.96 39.62 -31.65
C SER A 133 -14.59 39.93 -31.06
N ARG A 134 -13.73 38.91 -30.85
CA ARG A 134 -12.25 39.07 -30.81
C ARG A 134 -11.38 37.81 -30.70
N PHE A 135 -11.89 36.58 -30.78
CA PHE A 135 -11.05 35.39 -30.66
C PHE A 135 -11.18 34.42 -31.86
N PRO A 136 -10.05 33.90 -32.38
CA PRO A 136 -10.02 33.17 -33.65
C PRO A 136 -10.68 31.79 -33.53
N SER A 137 -11.40 31.41 -34.58
CA SER A 137 -12.33 30.28 -34.71
C SER A 137 -11.75 28.85 -34.52
N TYR A 138 -10.49 28.72 -34.08
CA TYR A 138 -9.88 27.41 -33.77
C TYR A 138 -10.11 26.97 -32.31
N LEU A 139 -10.54 27.90 -31.44
CA LEU A 139 -10.90 27.61 -30.04
C LEU A 139 -12.40 27.27 -29.88
N TYR A 140 -12.98 26.55 -30.85
CA TYR A 140 -14.32 25.97 -30.70
C TYR A 140 -14.22 24.72 -29.81
N LEU A 141 -13.95 24.95 -28.53
CA LEU A 141 -13.76 23.93 -27.51
C LEU A 141 -15.12 23.33 -27.15
N THR A 142 -15.49 22.26 -27.85
CA THR A 142 -16.79 21.60 -27.72
C THR A 142 -17.00 21.12 -26.27
N SER A 143 -18.24 21.19 -25.79
CA SER A 143 -18.67 20.74 -24.45
C SER A 143 -18.17 19.34 -24.06
N HIS A 144 -17.90 18.48 -25.05
CA HIS A 144 -17.34 17.14 -24.87
C HIS A 144 -15.92 17.13 -24.30
N LEU A 145 -15.10 18.13 -24.60
CA LEU A 145 -13.72 18.21 -24.10
C LEU A 145 -13.68 18.46 -22.58
N LYS A 146 -14.65 19.22 -22.07
CA LYS A 146 -14.83 19.50 -20.64
C LYS A 146 -15.06 18.22 -19.83
N LEU A 147 -15.84 17.29 -20.39
CA LEU A 147 -16.09 15.97 -19.80
C LEU A 147 -14.85 15.07 -19.87
N ILE A 148 -14.10 15.10 -20.97
CA ILE A 148 -12.88 14.31 -21.12
C ILE A 148 -11.83 14.74 -20.10
N PHE A 149 -11.61 16.04 -19.88
CA PHE A 149 -10.67 16.52 -18.88
C PHE A 149 -11.09 16.22 -17.44
N ALA A 150 -12.39 16.35 -17.12
CA ALA A 150 -12.91 15.94 -15.83
C ALA A 150 -12.71 14.44 -15.58
N TYR A 151 -12.93 13.60 -16.60
CA TYR A 151 -12.72 12.16 -16.53
C TYR A 151 -11.24 11.78 -16.36
N VAL A 152 -10.33 12.48 -17.04
CA VAL A 152 -8.88 12.27 -16.91
C VAL A 152 -8.36 12.68 -15.53
N LEU A 153 -8.90 13.74 -14.92
CA LEU A 153 -8.48 14.17 -13.58
C LEU A 153 -8.94 13.19 -12.47
N VAL A 154 -10.05 12.48 -12.70
CA VAL A 154 -10.64 11.53 -11.75
C VAL A 154 -10.01 10.12 -11.83
N THR A 155 -9.35 9.77 -12.94
CA THR A 155 -8.76 8.44 -13.17
C THR A 155 -7.30 8.39 -12.72
#